data_AF-A0A4R5M8S2-F1
#
_entry.id   AF-A0A4R5M8S2-F1
#
_cell.length_a   1.000
_cell.length_b   1.000
_cell.length_c   1.000
_cell.angle_alpha   90.00
_cell.angle_beta   90.00
_cell.angle_gamma   90.00
#
_symmetry.space_group_name_H-M   'P 1'
#
loop_
_entity.id
_entity.type
_entity.pdbx_description
1 polymer ?
#
loop_
_entity_poly.entity_id
_entity_poly.type
_entity_poly.pdbx_seq_one_letter_code
_entity_poly.pdbx_strand_id
1 'polypeptide(L)'
;MTLSEKEQMLRDSVALPTAKDWALLGGPQSLVEDLNAVLARVMQEINAGRYGTLDEIAQAIYRRLKVFDIAYPEAGVTDLEARITVARFMAINYHPGFFHYFQHFDWEGGNSYIWR
;
A
#
# COMPACT_ATOMS: atom_id res chain seq x y z
N MET A 1 10.05 26.22 15.50
CA MET A 1 9.40 25.49 14.40
C MET A 1 9.02 26.48 13.31
N THR A 2 9.65 26.40 12.15
CA THR A 2 9.49 27.32 11.01
C THR A 2 8.42 26.82 10.04
N LEU A 3 8.01 27.67 9.09
CA LEU A 3 7.07 27.29 8.03
C LEU A 3 7.66 26.19 7.13
N SER A 4 8.95 26.27 6.77
CA SER A 4 9.64 25.23 6.00
C SER A 4 9.73 23.90 6.74
N GLU A 5 9.94 23.91 8.07
CA GLU A 5 9.90 22.68 8.88
C GLU A 5 8.50 22.06 8.90
N LYS A 6 7.44 22.87 8.96
CA LYS A 6 6.05 22.39 8.84
C LYS A 6 5.75 21.81 7.46
N GLU A 7 6.20 22.49 6.40
CA GLU A 7 6.02 22.02 5.02
C GLU A 7 6.80 20.74 4.76
N GLN A 8 8.00 20.61 5.32
CA GLN A 8 8.78 19.38 5.25
C GLN A 8 8.10 18.25 6.03
N MET A 9 7.60 18.52 7.24
CA MET A 9 6.82 17.54 8.01
C MET A 9 5.54 17.10 7.29
N LEU A 10 4.88 18.00 6.55
CA LEU A 10 3.71 17.66 5.74
C LEU A 10 4.09 16.83 4.51
N ARG A 11 5.21 17.14 3.85
CA ARG A 11 5.76 16.33 2.74
C ARG A 11 6.24 14.95 3.21
N ASP A 12 6.77 14.87 4.42
CA ASP A 12 7.24 13.63 5.05
C ASP A 12 6.08 12.85 5.72
N SER A 13 4.89 13.46 5.80
CA SER A 13 3.72 12.80 6.38
C SER A 13 3.09 11.85 5.37
N VAL A 14 2.89 10.61 5.80
CA VAL A 14 2.22 9.58 5.03
C VAL A 14 0.78 9.49 5.52
N ALA A 15 -0.18 9.72 4.62
CA ALA A 15 -1.59 9.50 4.85
C ALA A 15 -1.88 7.99 4.83
N LEU A 16 -1.75 7.35 5.99
CA LEU A 16 -2.08 5.93 6.16
C LEU A 16 -3.59 5.68 6.07
N PRO A 17 -4.02 4.55 5.50
CA PRO A 17 -5.44 4.19 5.50
C PRO A 17 -5.96 4.00 6.94
N THR A 18 -7.22 4.32 7.15
CA THR A 18 -7.92 4.11 8.41
C THR A 18 -8.63 2.76 8.43
N ALA A 19 -9.15 2.33 9.58
CA ALA A 19 -10.01 1.14 9.66
C ALA A 19 -11.23 1.22 8.73
N LYS A 20 -11.70 2.42 8.39
CA LYS A 20 -12.80 2.60 7.41
C LYS A 20 -12.37 2.30 5.99
N ASP A 21 -11.13 2.59 5.64
CA ASP A 21 -10.57 2.26 4.31
C ASP A 21 -10.36 0.76 4.16
N TRP A 22 -10.15 0.07 5.28
CA TRP A 22 -10.11 -1.38 5.38
C TRP A 22 -11.47 -2.00 5.73
N ALA A 23 -12.59 -1.25 5.70
CA ALA A 23 -13.87 -1.68 6.30
C ALA A 23 -14.49 -2.96 5.72
N LEU A 24 -14.03 -3.39 4.55
CA LEU A 24 -14.48 -4.64 3.92
C LEU A 24 -13.57 -5.83 4.25
N LEU A 25 -12.46 -5.60 4.93
CA LEU A 25 -11.65 -6.66 5.48
C LEU A 25 -12.35 -7.27 6.71
N GLY A 26 -12.42 -8.60 6.73
CA GLY A 26 -12.70 -9.34 7.95
C GLY A 26 -11.52 -9.27 8.92
N GLY A 27 -11.76 -9.54 10.20
CA GLY A 27 -10.68 -9.76 11.18
C GLY A 27 -10.53 -8.68 12.26
N PRO A 28 -9.50 -8.83 13.11
CA PRO A 28 -9.31 -7.98 14.28
C PRO A 28 -8.71 -6.62 13.91
N GLN A 29 -8.90 -5.61 14.77
CA GLN A 29 -8.32 -4.28 14.56
C GLN A 29 -6.78 -4.28 14.49
N SER A 30 -6.11 -5.23 15.18
CA SER A 30 -4.66 -5.41 15.08
C SER A 30 -4.19 -5.73 13.66
N LEU A 31 -5.02 -6.39 12.84
CA LEU A 31 -4.68 -6.64 11.43
C LEU A 31 -4.57 -5.33 10.65
N VAL A 32 -5.47 -4.38 10.88
CA VAL A 32 -5.40 -3.05 10.24
C VAL A 32 -4.10 -2.32 10.60
N GLU A 33 -3.67 -2.40 11.85
CA GLU A 33 -2.41 -1.81 12.31
C GLU A 33 -1.22 -2.45 11.60
N ASP A 34 -1.20 -3.78 11.48
CA ASP A 34 -0.15 -4.52 10.78
C ASP A 34 -0.11 -4.21 9.27
N LEU A 35 -1.26 -4.15 8.60
CA LEU A 35 -1.37 -3.77 7.19
C LEU A 35 -0.85 -2.36 6.94
N ASN A 36 -1.19 -1.41 7.82
CA ASN A 36 -0.69 -0.05 7.76
C ASN A 36 0.82 0.03 8.03
N ALA A 37 1.34 -0.81 8.93
CA ALA A 37 2.78 -0.90 9.19
C ALA A 37 3.55 -1.37 7.94
N VAL A 38 2.99 -2.29 7.14
CA VAL A 38 3.55 -2.67 5.83
C VAL A 38 3.64 -1.46 4.89
N LEU A 39 2.55 -0.70 4.76
CA LEU A 39 2.51 0.47 3.87
C LEU A 39 3.49 1.56 4.31
N ALA A 40 3.54 1.86 5.61
CA ALA A 40 4.48 2.82 6.18
C ALA A 40 5.93 2.40 5.91
N ARG A 41 6.25 1.11 6.11
CA ARG A 41 7.58 0.58 5.86
C ARG A 41 7.97 0.67 4.39
N VAL A 42 7.07 0.33 3.47
CA VAL A 42 7.36 0.45 2.04
C VAL A 42 7.59 1.91 1.65
N MET A 43 6.84 2.87 2.19
CA MET A 43 7.10 4.29 1.95
C MET A 43 8.48 4.73 2.44
N GLN A 44 8.91 4.27 3.61
CA GLN A 44 10.27 4.53 4.08
C GLN A 44 11.33 3.94 3.13
N GLU A 45 11.10 2.74 2.61
CA GLU A 45 11.99 2.07 1.66
C GLU A 45 12.03 2.80 0.29
N ILE A 46 10.89 3.34 -0.17
CA ILE A 46 10.79 4.20 -1.36
C ILE A 46 11.59 5.49 -1.15
N ASN A 47 11.39 6.18 -0.01
CA ASN A 47 12.08 7.43 0.31
C ASN A 47 13.61 7.23 0.46
N ALA A 48 14.02 6.01 0.85
CA ALA A 48 15.43 5.62 0.89
C ALA A 48 16.00 5.18 -0.47
N GLY A 49 15.23 5.25 -1.55
CA GLY A 49 15.67 4.89 -2.91
C GLY A 49 15.91 3.40 -3.12
N ARG A 50 15.25 2.52 -2.34
CA ARG A 50 15.47 1.07 -2.42
C ARG A 50 14.81 0.39 -3.63
N TYR A 51 13.91 1.10 -4.30
CA TYR A 51 13.17 0.59 -5.45
C TYR A 51 13.41 1.48 -6.66
N GLY A 52 13.71 0.86 -7.80
CA GLY A 52 13.91 1.55 -9.08
C GLY A 52 12.66 1.55 -9.96
N THR A 53 11.67 0.69 -9.68
CA THR A 53 10.46 0.55 -10.50
C THR A 53 9.18 0.43 -9.68
N LEU A 54 8.03 0.71 -10.32
CA LEU A 54 6.72 0.50 -9.71
C LEU A 54 6.43 -0.97 -9.42
N ASP A 55 6.97 -1.87 -10.24
CA ASP A 55 6.79 -3.31 -10.08
C ASP A 55 7.47 -3.81 -8.80
N GLU A 56 8.70 -3.36 -8.54
CA GLU A 56 9.39 -3.67 -7.29
C GLU A 56 8.64 -3.15 -6.06
N ILE A 57 8.07 -1.95 -6.13
CA ILE A 57 7.25 -1.39 -5.05
C ILE A 57 5.99 -2.23 -4.82
N ALA A 58 5.25 -2.53 -5.89
CA ALA A 58 4.03 -3.33 -5.80
C ALA A 58 4.31 -4.72 -5.26
N GLN A 59 5.35 -5.41 -5.77
CA GLN A 59 5.79 -6.69 -5.23
C GLN A 59 6.15 -6.59 -3.74
N ALA A 60 6.83 -5.52 -3.32
CA ALA A 60 7.21 -5.32 -1.93
C ALA A 60 6.02 -5.13 -0.99
N ILE A 61 4.95 -4.46 -1.43
CA ILE A 61 3.71 -4.34 -0.67
C ILE A 61 2.99 -5.69 -0.66
N TYR A 62 2.66 -6.21 -1.83
CA TYR A 62 1.71 -7.31 -1.96
C TYR A 62 2.27 -8.66 -1.49
N ARG A 63 3.58 -8.90 -1.61
CA ARG A 63 4.20 -10.09 -0.99
C ARG A 63 4.07 -10.07 0.53
N ARG A 64 4.17 -8.89 1.16
CA ARG A 64 4.01 -8.76 2.62
C ARG A 64 2.55 -8.87 3.03
N LEU A 65 1.62 -8.30 2.26
CA LEU A 65 0.18 -8.48 2.51
C LEU A 65 -0.25 -9.95 2.41
N LYS A 66 0.29 -10.71 1.45
CA LYS A 66 0.01 -12.15 1.30
C LYS A 66 0.43 -13.00 2.50
N VAL A 67 1.39 -12.54 3.31
CA VAL A 67 1.74 -13.23 4.56
C VAL A 67 0.58 -13.16 5.57
N PHE A 68 -0.15 -12.04 5.60
CA PHE A 68 -1.31 -11.89 6.48
C PHE A 68 -2.51 -12.69 6.01
N ASP A 69 -2.66 -12.94 4.71
CA ASP A 69 -3.68 -13.83 4.17
C ASP A 69 -3.52 -15.27 4.68
N ILE A 70 -2.28 -15.74 4.87
CA ILE A 70 -2.02 -17.05 5.49
C ILE A 70 -2.46 -17.06 6.97
N ALA A 71 -2.26 -15.96 7.69
CA ALA A 71 -2.62 -15.85 9.12
C ALA A 71 -4.11 -15.56 9.34
N TYR A 72 -4.76 -14.89 8.40
CA TYR A 72 -6.14 -14.43 8.44
C TYR A 72 -6.84 -14.72 7.09
N PRO A 73 -7.07 -16.00 6.75
CA PRO A 73 -7.57 -16.37 5.42
C PRO A 73 -8.98 -15.87 5.11
N GLU A 74 -9.77 -15.53 6.13
CA GLU A 74 -11.13 -15.00 5.97
C GLU A 74 -11.17 -13.47 6.01
N ALA A 75 -10.01 -12.80 6.12
CA ALA A 75 -9.96 -11.35 6.22
C ALA A 75 -10.07 -10.62 4.88
N GLY A 76 -9.93 -11.33 3.75
CA GLY A 76 -10.00 -10.70 2.42
C GLY A 76 -8.79 -9.81 2.10
N VAL A 77 -7.62 -10.09 2.68
CA VAL A 77 -6.40 -9.27 2.52
C VAL A 77 -5.91 -9.27 1.07
N THR A 78 -6.25 -10.28 0.28
CA THR A 78 -5.93 -10.39 -1.15
C THR A 78 -7.07 -9.94 -2.08
N ASP A 79 -8.20 -9.50 -1.52
CA ASP A 79 -9.38 -9.17 -2.31
C ASP A 79 -9.21 -7.84 -3.06
N LEU A 80 -10.19 -7.53 -3.92
CA LEU A 80 -10.18 -6.30 -4.71
C LEU A 80 -10.19 -5.05 -3.80
N GLU A 81 -10.86 -5.15 -2.66
CA GLU A 81 -11.02 -4.11 -1.67
C GLU A 81 -9.68 -3.72 -1.06
N ALA A 82 -8.88 -4.71 -0.65
CA ALA A 82 -7.52 -4.48 -0.17
C ALA A 82 -6.65 -3.82 -1.24
N ARG A 83 -6.76 -4.27 -2.50
CA ARG A 83 -6.07 -3.67 -3.66
C ARG A 83 -6.44 -2.23 -3.88
N ILE A 84 -7.73 -1.90 -3.82
CA ILE A 84 -8.22 -0.53 -3.95
C ILE A 84 -7.66 0.34 -2.83
N THR A 85 -7.58 -0.16 -1.60
CA THR A 85 -7.02 0.60 -0.48
C THR A 85 -5.53 0.90 -0.67
N VAL A 86 -4.74 -0.09 -1.10
CA VAL A 86 -3.34 0.15 -1.48
C VAL A 86 -3.22 1.11 -2.66
N ALA A 87 -4.07 0.98 -3.67
CA ALA A 87 -4.07 1.88 -4.83
C ALA A 87 -4.38 3.34 -4.44
N ARG A 88 -5.37 3.56 -3.57
CA ARG A 88 -5.68 4.89 -3.00
C ARG A 88 -4.50 5.43 -2.20
N PHE A 89 -3.89 4.59 -1.37
CA PHE A 89 -2.72 4.96 -0.59
C PHE A 89 -1.58 5.47 -1.49
N MET A 90 -1.24 4.73 -2.55
CA MET A 90 -0.19 5.14 -3.49
C MET A 90 -0.57 6.37 -4.32
N ALA A 91 -1.84 6.51 -4.68
CA ALA A 91 -2.35 7.67 -5.41
C ALA A 91 -2.26 8.97 -4.57
N ILE A 92 -2.54 8.87 -3.27
CA ILE A 92 -2.51 10.00 -2.33
C ILE A 92 -1.07 10.36 -1.95
N ASN A 93 -0.24 9.37 -1.63
CA ASN A 93 1.08 9.60 -1.04
C ASN A 93 2.21 9.72 -2.08
N TYR A 94 1.95 9.37 -3.34
CA TYR A 94 3.00 9.38 -4.37
C TYR A 94 2.57 10.07 -5.66
N HIS A 95 1.66 9.47 -6.43
CA HIS A 95 1.18 10.08 -7.66
C HIS A 95 -0.20 9.52 -8.07
N PRO A 96 -1.20 10.36 -8.41
CA PRO A 96 -2.55 9.90 -8.74
C PRO A 96 -2.61 8.86 -9.87
N GLY A 97 -1.70 8.99 -10.85
CA GLY A 97 -1.60 8.05 -11.98
C GLY A 97 -1.23 6.61 -11.58
N PHE A 98 -0.84 6.36 -10.34
CA PHE A 98 -0.49 5.02 -9.87
C PHE A 98 -1.71 4.21 -9.44
N PHE A 99 -2.88 4.84 -9.28
CA PHE A 99 -4.10 4.17 -8.83
C PHE A 99 -4.39 2.91 -9.66
N HIS A 100 -4.52 3.05 -10.98
CA HIS A 100 -4.85 1.92 -11.86
C HIS A 100 -3.78 0.84 -11.88
N TYR A 101 -2.50 1.23 -11.76
CA TYR A 101 -1.41 0.26 -11.72
C TYR A 101 -1.52 -0.66 -10.50
N PHE A 102 -1.67 -0.09 -9.30
CA PHE A 102 -1.78 -0.87 -8.07
C PHE A 102 -3.11 -1.62 -7.97
N GLN A 103 -4.21 -1.03 -8.45
CA GLN A 103 -5.52 -1.68 -8.46
C GLN A 103 -5.51 -2.99 -9.27
N HIS A 104 -4.80 -3.00 -10.40
CA HIS A 104 -4.75 -4.13 -11.34
C HIS A 104 -3.47 -4.96 -11.25
N PHE A 105 -2.60 -4.65 -10.28
CA PHE A 105 -1.39 -5.43 -10.08
C PHE A 105 -1.74 -6.90 -9.78
N ASP A 106 -1.02 -7.83 -10.40
CA ASP A 106 -1.23 -9.26 -10.22
C ASP A 106 -0.37 -9.80 -9.06
N TRP A 107 -1.05 -10.28 -8.02
CA TRP A 107 -0.43 -10.77 -6.78
C TRP A 107 0.01 -12.23 -6.86
N GLU A 108 -0.44 -12.96 -7.89
CA GLU A 108 -0.23 -14.41 -7.98
C GLU A 108 1.08 -14.81 -8.64
N GLY A 109 1.70 -13.91 -9.41
CA GLY A 109 3.03 -14.13 -9.96
C GLY A 109 3.19 -13.49 -11.32
N GLY A 110 3.69 -12.25 -11.31
CA GLY A 110 4.55 -11.71 -12.36
C GLY A 110 4.09 -11.95 -13.79
N ASN A 111 2.93 -11.42 -14.16
CA ASN A 111 2.73 -10.99 -15.54
C ASN A 111 1.93 -9.70 -15.54
N SER A 112 2.67 -8.60 -15.51
CA SER A 112 2.15 -7.26 -15.80
C SER A 112 1.39 -7.32 -17.13
N TYR A 113 0.06 -7.15 -17.07
CA TYR A 113 -0.75 -6.95 -18.27
C TYR A 113 -0.20 -5.71 -19.01
N ILE A 114 0.47 -5.98 -20.13
CA ILE A 114 0.89 -4.96 -21.08
C ILE A 114 -0.39 -4.44 -21.72
N TRP A 115 -0.81 -3.23 -21.33
CA TRP A 115 -1.76 -2.46 -22.12
C TRP A 115 -1.05 -2.04 -23.42
N ARG A 116 -1.30 -2.79 -24.50
CA ARG A 116 -1.03 -2.34 -25.87
C ARG A 116 -2.24 -1.58 -26.40
#